data_AF-A0A974Y8T0-F1
#
_entry.id   AF-A0A974Y8T0-F1
#
_cell.length_a   1.000
_cell.length_b   1.000
_cell.length_c   1.000
_cell.angle_alpha   90.00
_cell.angle_beta   90.00
_cell.angle_gamma   90.00
#
_symmetry.space_group_name_H-M   'P 1'
#
loop_
_entity.id
_entity.type
_entity.pdbx_description
1 polymer ?
#
loop_
_entity_poly.entity_id
_entity_poly.type
_entity_poly.pdbx_seq_one_letter_code
_entity_poly.pdbx_strand_id
1 'polypeptide(L)' 'MSTLWKRPDGSIVACTEKIKVLRENLEELRQMAQDAFEDALLMECDESQIRAVFQDVIAQLNNPYNPPSD' A
#
# COMPACT_ATOMS: atom_id res chain seq x y z
N MET A 1 3.07 -13.79 1.21
CA MET A 1 2.48 -13.52 -0.12
C MET A 1 3.60 -13.12 -1.09
N SER A 2 3.71 -13.77 -2.25
CA SER A 2 4.64 -13.36 -3.32
C SER A 2 3.90 -12.50 -4.35
N THR A 3 4.01 -11.18 -4.24
CA THR A 3 3.41 -10.26 -5.21
C THR A 3 4.23 -10.27 -6.50
N LEU A 4 3.57 -10.50 -7.64
CA LEU A 4 4.18 -10.34 -8.96
C LEU A 4 4.02 -8.91 -9.44
N TRP A 5 5.11 -8.15 -9.40
CA TRP A 5 5.14 -6.77 -9.87
C TRP A 5 5.27 -6.71 -11.39
N LYS A 6 4.42 -5.91 -12.03
CA LYS A 6 4.41 -5.71 -13.49
C LYS A 6 4.82 -4.28 -13.83
N ARG A 7 5.45 -4.14 -15.00
CA ARG A 7 5.71 -2.87 -15.65
C ARG A 7 4.45 -2.39 -16.40
N PRO A 8 4.39 -1.11 -16.82
CA PRO A 8 3.27 -0.59 -17.61
C PRO A 8 3.04 -1.35 -18.93
N ASP A 9 4.09 -1.92 -19.53
CA ASP A 9 4.01 -2.75 -20.74
C ASP A 9 3.50 -4.19 -20.48
N GLY A 10 3.18 -4.53 -19.23
CA GLY A 10 2.69 -5.84 -18.80
C GLY A 10 3.79 -6.87 -18.50
N SER A 11 5.07 -6.56 -18.77
CA SER A 11 6.20 -7.44 -18.43
C SER A 11 6.46 -7.51 -16.93
N ILE A 12 7.06 -8.59 -16.46
CA ILE A 12 7.34 -8.80 -15.03
C ILE A 12 8.62 -8.05 -14.62
N VAL A 13 8.59 -7.41 -13.45
CA VAL A 13 9.80 -6.89 -12.80
C VAL A 13 10.60 -8.08 -12.26
N ALA A 14 11.59 -8.55 -13.03
CA ALA A 14 12.40 -9.73 -12.68
C ALA A 14 13.72 -9.42 -11.93
N CYS A 15 14.10 -8.14 -11.80
CA CYS A 15 15.33 -7.76 -11.12
C CYS A 15 15.19 -8.00 -9.61
N THR A 16 16.07 -8.85 -9.05
CA THR A 16 16.05 -9.25 -7.64
C THR A 16 16.15 -8.07 -6.69
N GLU A 17 17.02 -7.10 -6.97
CA GLU A 17 17.18 -5.90 -6.14
C GLU A 17 15.92 -5.03 -6.13
N LYS A 18 15.26 -4.86 -7.29
CA LYS A 18 13.98 -4.12 -7.34
C LYS A 18 12.88 -4.83 -6.55
N ILE A 19 12.80 -6.16 -6.66
CA ILE A 19 11.83 -6.96 -5.89
C ILE A 19 12.12 -6.86 -4.39
N LYS A 20 13.39 -6.83 -3.99
CA LYS A 20 13.80 -6.65 -2.60
C LYS A 20 13.29 -5.31 -2.06
N VAL A 21 13.60 -4.20 -2.73
CA VAL A 21 13.13 -2.86 -2.32
C VAL A 21 11.60 -2.80 -2.25
N LEU A 22 10.90 -3.34 -3.25
CA LEU A 22 9.42 -3.36 -3.23
C LEU A 22 8.83 -4.15 -2.06
N ARG A 23 9.55 -5.18 -1.58
CA ARG A 23 9.15 -5.96 -0.40
C ARG A 23 9.40 -5.20 0.89
N GLU A 24 10.53 -4.52 0.99
CA GLU A 24 10.87 -3.65 2.12
C GLU A 24 9.82 -2.53 2.24
N ASN A 25 9.48 -1.85 1.13
CA ASN A 25 8.41 -0.84 1.12
C ASN A 25 7.05 -1.39 1.59
N LEU A 26 6.68 -2.60 1.15
CA LEU A 26 5.43 -3.23 1.60
C LEU A 26 5.45 -3.57 3.08
N GLU A 27 6.61 -3.92 3.62
CA GLU A 27 6.76 -4.22 5.03
C GLU A 27 6.66 -2.96 5.88
N GLU A 28 7.32 -1.88 5.48
CA GLU A 28 7.20 -0.56 6.13
C GLU A 28 5.76 -0.06 6.12
N LEU A 29 5.06 -0.18 4.98
CA LEU A 29 3.64 0.19 4.88
C LEU A 29 2.77 -0.64 5.83
N ARG A 30 3.01 -1.95 5.93
CA ARG A 30 2.27 -2.82 6.86
C ARG A 30 2.51 -2.43 8.30
N GLN A 31 3.77 -2.18 8.68
CA GLN A 31 4.09 -1.80 10.05
C GLN A 31 3.39 -0.49 10.42
N MET A 32 3.49 0.53 9.57
CA MET A 32 2.82 1.81 9.81
C MET A 32 1.30 1.68 9.88
N ALA A 33 0.70 0.88 8.99
CA ALA A 33 -0.74 0.61 9.03
C ALA A 33 -1.14 -0.17 10.28
N GLN A 34 -0.33 -1.11 10.73
CA GLN A 34 -0.59 -1.89 11.95
C GLN A 34 -0.55 -1.00 13.19
N ASP A 35 0.47 -0.14 13.31
CA ASP A 35 0.59 0.80 14.43
C ASP A 35 -0.65 1.73 14.48
N ALA A 36 -1.04 2.31 13.33
CA ALA A 36 -2.23 3.15 13.23
C ALA A 36 -3.54 2.39 13.51
N PHE A 37 -3.61 1.10 13.17
CA PHE A 37 -4.76 0.24 13.47
C PHE A 37 -4.90 0.00 14.96
N GLU A 38 -3.79 -0.30 15.64
CA GLU A 38 -3.75 -0.52 17.08
C GLU A 38 -4.12 0.76 17.85
N ASP A 39 -3.62 1.92 17.42
CA ASP A 39 -3.99 3.20 18.01
C ASP A 39 -5.50 3.46 17.91
N ALA A 40 -6.11 3.20 16.75
CA ALA A 40 -7.54 3.39 16.56
C ALA A 40 -8.38 2.41 17.41
N LEU A 41 -7.92 1.16 17.57
CA LEU A 41 -8.55 0.19 18.48
C LEU A 41 -8.43 0.62 19.95
N LEU A 42 -7.29 1.17 20.36
CA LEU A 42 -7.09 1.72 21.72
C LEU A 42 -8.02 2.90 21.99
N MET A 43 -8.45 3.62 20.96
CA MET A 43 -9.46 4.69 21.02
C MET A 43 -10.90 4.16 20.89
N GLU A 44 -11.12 2.84 21.02
CA GLU A 44 -12.43 2.18 20.99
C GLU A 44 -13.21 2.36 19.68
N CYS A 45 -12.51 2.57 18.56
CA CYS A 45 -13.14 2.63 17.24
C CYS A 45 -13.56 1.24 16.73
N ASP A 46 -14.61 1.19 15.90
CA ASP A 46 -15.06 -0.06 15.27
C ASP A 46 -14.01 -0.59 14.27
N GLU A 47 -13.61 -1.87 14.43
CA GLU A 47 -12.62 -2.52 13.59
C GLU A 47 -12.96 -2.44 12.09
N SER A 48 -14.22 -2.70 11.73
CA SER A 48 -14.64 -2.74 10.34
C SER A 48 -14.56 -1.35 9.69
N GLN A 49 -14.88 -0.32 10.46
CA GLN A 49 -14.74 1.07 10.04
C GLN A 49 -13.26 1.45 9.83
N ILE A 50 -12.35 1.08 10.74
CA ILE A 50 -10.92 1.39 10.58
C ILE A 50 -10.38 0.76 9.29
N ARG A 51 -10.73 -0.52 9.03
CA ARG A 51 -10.33 -1.22 7.79
C ARG A 51 -10.88 -0.53 6.54
N ALA A 52 -12.12 -0.05 6.57
CA ALA A 52 -12.71 0.68 5.45
C ALA A 52 -11.99 2.00 5.18
N VAL A 53 -11.66 2.76 6.24
CA VAL A 53 -10.90 4.01 6.13
C VAL A 53 -9.51 3.76 5.53
N PHE A 54 -8.81 2.71 5.95
CA PHE A 54 -7.48 2.39 5.39
C PHE A 54 -7.55 2.03 3.90
N GLN A 55 -8.58 1.29 3.49
CA GLN A 55 -8.80 1.00 2.07
C GLN A 55 -9.05 2.28 1.27
N ASP A 56 -9.82 3.22 1.81
CA ASP A 56 -10.11 4.51 1.17
C ASP A 56 -8.83 5.37 1.04
N VAL A 57 -8.00 5.43 2.08
CA VAL A 57 -6.69 6.11 2.04
C VAL A 57 -5.80 5.55 0.93
N ILE A 58 -5.73 4.23 0.79
CA ILE A 58 -4.93 3.58 -0.27
C ILE A 58 -5.54 3.81 -1.66
N ALA A 59 -6.87 3.84 -1.77
CA ALA A 59 -7.56 4.11 -3.03
C ALA A 59 -7.32 5.54 -3.54
N GLN A 60 -7.09 6.50 -2.65
CA GLN A 60 -6.85 7.90 -2.96
C GLN A 60 -5.38 8.24 -3.25
N LEU A 61 -4.47 7.26 -3.28
CA LEU A 61 -3.07 7.50 -3.63
C LEU A 61 -2.96 8.08 -5.05
N ASN A 62 -2.33 9.25 -5.14
CA ASN A 62 -2.15 9.94 -6.41
C ASN A 62 -0.91 9.42 -7.16
N ASN A 63 -1.03 9.22 -8.48
CA ASN A 63 0.12 8.94 -9.33
C ASN A 63 0.70 10.27 -9.87
N PRO A 64 1.85 10.75 -9.37
CA PRO A 64 2.41 12.04 -9.78
C PRO A 64 2.92 12.06 -11.23
N TYR A 65 3.03 10.89 -11.87
CA TYR A 65 3.49 10.76 -13.26
C TYR A 65 2.35 10.62 -14.27
N ASN A 66 1.09 10.60 -13.81
CA ASN A 66 -0.08 10.68 -14.67
C ASN A 66 -0.66 12.10 -14.51
N PRO A 67 -0.28 13.08 -15.34
CA PRO A 67 -0.88 14.41 -15.26
C PRO A 67 -2.41 14.29 -15.45
N PRO A 68 -3.21 15.14 -14.79
CA PRO A 68 -4.65 15.16 -15.01
C PRO A 68 -4.90 15.36 -16.51
N SER A 69 -5.71 14.49 -17.09
CA SER A 69 -6.24 14.71 -18.43
C SER A 69 -7.23 15.86 -18.31
N ASP A 70 -7.00 16.96 -19.03
CA ASP A 70 -7.98 18.03 -19.23
C ASP A 70 -9.33 17.49 -19.72
#